data_AF-A0A955A1I9-F1
#
_entry.id   AF-A0A955A1I9-F1
#
_cell.length_a   1.000
_cell.length_b   1.000
_cell.length_c   1.000
_cell.angle_alpha   90.00
_cell.angle_beta   90.00
_cell.angle_gamma   90.00
#
_symmetry.space_group_name_H-M   'P 1'
#
loop_
_entity.id
_entity.type
_entity.pdbx_description
1 polymer ?
#
loop_
_entity_poly.entity_id
_entity_poly.type
_entity_poly.pdbx_seq_one_letter_code
_entity_poly.pdbx_strand_id
1 'polypeptide(L)'
;MMAHEPTHTHETEQRDMLSPRCGYDLHGVISSWTNACPLHGNCSECGLDIDWADIVQGRLGQMPRWYVENGGLRTFVTSIWTLLNSFALTWFWRRIKLEHEVRISPLMHYLVIAHVLALVASSAMCGIVATAGARALNPYTFLGPISPAFFAKAGGGWEEPVSHAFHYHVKMRGEFFDLLPVTTYFADPIVWLPSLVLYAIFVVAPLTMPLMYFLFSDSLGLSRIRLVHLLRATVIGSALMLLLSQLLLAFRLGISHSSMMVGDRYRWDKSELGAGLFEIGLIIVVPAVLLYWWSVGRFYLRFDRVVIPTLLLFAGATILSFSVPALVFFIFSAPS
;
A
#
# COMPACT_ATOMS: atom_id res chain seq x y z
N MET A 1 45.14 -25.82 15.00
CA MET A 1 43.86 -25.11 14.80
C MET A 1 42.82 -26.16 14.42
N MET A 2 41.82 -26.40 15.26
CA MET A 2 40.71 -27.28 14.90
C MET A 2 39.67 -26.46 14.15
N ALA A 3 39.26 -26.91 12.97
CA ALA A 3 38.13 -26.30 12.26
C ALA A 3 36.86 -26.61 13.05
N HIS A 4 36.13 -25.58 13.44
CA HIS A 4 34.84 -25.75 14.10
C HIS A 4 33.84 -26.18 13.02
N GLU A 5 33.55 -27.48 12.97
CA GLU A 5 32.52 -28.02 12.08
C GLU A 5 31.17 -27.44 12.51
N PRO A 6 30.46 -26.70 11.64
CA PRO A 6 29.25 -25.99 12.04
C PRO A 6 28.11 -26.99 12.27
N THR A 7 27.62 -27.06 13.52
CA THR A 7 26.45 -27.84 13.95
C THR A 7 25.12 -27.24 13.43
N HIS A 8 25.03 -27.09 12.10
CA HIS A 8 23.90 -26.52 11.36
C HIS A 8 23.34 -27.52 10.34
N THR A 9 22.60 -28.53 10.79
CA THR A 9 21.83 -29.43 9.90
C THR A 9 20.45 -29.80 10.45
N HIS A 10 20.34 -30.31 11.67
CA HIS A 10 19.08 -30.93 12.12
C HIS A 10 17.94 -29.96 12.50
N GLU A 11 18.23 -28.77 13.07
CA GLU A 11 17.15 -27.81 13.41
C GLU A 11 16.45 -27.21 12.18
N THR A 12 17.12 -27.15 11.04
CA THR A 12 16.54 -26.58 9.81
C THR A 12 15.61 -27.58 9.16
N GLU A 13 16.07 -28.83 8.99
CA GLU A 13 15.30 -29.94 8.42
C GLU A 13 14.00 -30.23 9.19
N GLN A 14 13.99 -30.06 10.52
CA GLN A 14 12.81 -30.26 11.35
C GLN A 14 11.76 -29.13 11.23
N ARG A 15 12.11 -27.93 10.74
CA ARG A 15 11.14 -26.84 10.55
C ARG A 15 10.30 -27.00 9.30
N ASP A 16 10.80 -27.74 8.31
CA ASP A 16 10.18 -27.85 6.99
C ASP A 16 8.94 -28.77 6.97
N MET A 17 8.74 -29.61 8.00
CA MET A 17 7.57 -30.50 8.12
C MET A 17 6.42 -29.92 8.97
N LEU A 18 6.45 -28.63 9.30
CA LEU A 18 5.36 -27.95 9.99
C LEU A 18 4.35 -27.36 8.99
N SER A 19 3.05 -27.53 9.27
CA SER A 19 1.98 -26.90 8.48
C SER A 19 2.17 -25.36 8.41
N PRO A 20 2.25 -24.75 7.22
CA PRO A 20 2.61 -23.33 7.11
C PRO A 20 1.52 -22.38 7.62
N ARG A 21 0.26 -22.83 7.65
CA ARG A 21 -0.88 -22.05 8.18
C ARG A 21 -0.88 -22.00 9.69
N CYS A 22 -0.88 -23.17 10.35
CA CYS A 22 -1.11 -23.32 11.79
C CYS A 22 0.10 -23.78 12.62
N GLY A 23 1.14 -24.32 11.99
CA GLY A 23 2.31 -24.87 12.66
C GLY A 23 2.18 -26.28 13.22
N TYR A 24 1.11 -27.02 12.90
CA TYR A 24 0.96 -28.42 13.28
C TYR A 24 2.04 -29.30 12.64
N ASP A 25 2.57 -30.26 13.41
CA ASP A 25 3.59 -31.20 12.95
C ASP A 25 3.00 -32.26 12.00
N LEU A 26 3.55 -32.34 10.79
CA LEU A 26 3.12 -33.30 9.77
C LEU A 26 3.97 -34.58 9.76
N HIS A 27 5.04 -34.68 10.55
CA HIS A 27 5.87 -35.89 10.66
C HIS A 27 5.02 -37.13 11.01
N GLY A 28 4.05 -37.00 11.92
CA GLY A 28 3.14 -38.09 12.27
C GLY A 28 2.35 -38.59 11.06
N VAL A 29 1.82 -37.68 10.23
CA VAL A 29 1.10 -38.02 9.00
C VAL A 29 2.02 -38.70 7.98
N ILE A 30 3.21 -38.13 7.74
CA ILE A 30 4.20 -38.67 6.79
C ILE A 30 4.70 -40.06 7.23
N SER A 31 4.95 -40.25 8.53
CA SER A 31 5.38 -41.53 9.10
C SER A 31 4.34 -42.65 8.99
N SER A 32 3.06 -42.31 8.81
CA SER A 32 1.98 -43.29 8.64
C SER A 32 1.89 -43.87 7.21
N TRP A 33 2.65 -43.32 6.25
CA TRP A 33 2.62 -43.75 4.86
C TRP A 33 3.37 -45.08 4.65
N THR A 34 2.63 -46.19 4.74
CA THR A 34 3.18 -47.54 4.58
C THR A 34 3.21 -48.03 3.13
N ASN A 35 2.13 -47.79 2.38
CA ASN A 35 1.90 -48.40 1.06
C ASN A 35 1.72 -47.39 -0.09
N ALA A 36 1.52 -46.11 0.20
CA ALA A 36 1.37 -45.07 -0.81
C ALA A 36 1.77 -43.69 -0.24
N CYS A 37 2.46 -42.89 -1.06
CA CYS A 37 2.69 -41.46 -0.80
C CYS A 37 1.55 -40.67 -1.48
N PRO A 38 0.60 -40.08 -0.73
CA PRO A 38 -0.39 -39.19 -1.32
C PRO A 38 0.31 -37.95 -1.91
N LEU A 39 -0.10 -37.51 -3.10
CA LEU A 39 0.42 -36.27 -3.69
C LEU A 39 -0.23 -35.02 -3.07
N HIS A 40 -1.50 -35.14 -2.66
CA HIS A 40 -2.27 -34.07 -2.03
C HIS A 40 -2.89 -34.59 -0.73
N GLY A 41 -3.10 -33.70 0.24
CA GLY A 41 -3.86 -34.03 1.45
C GLY A 41 -4.17 -32.79 2.29
N ASN A 42 -4.98 -32.95 3.33
CA ASN A 42 -5.41 -31.83 4.15
C ASN A 42 -4.76 -31.90 5.54
N CYS A 43 -4.32 -30.76 6.06
CA CYS A 43 -3.90 -30.65 7.45
C CYS A 43 -5.10 -30.92 8.39
N SER A 44 -4.99 -31.93 9.25
CA SER A 44 -6.03 -32.33 10.21
C SER A 44 -6.51 -31.20 11.12
N GLU A 45 -5.62 -30.29 11.51
CA GLU A 45 -5.94 -29.21 12.45
C GLU A 45 -6.58 -27.97 11.82
N CYS A 46 -6.28 -27.65 10.54
CA CYS A 46 -6.66 -26.36 9.94
C CYS A 46 -7.25 -26.47 8.52
N GLY A 47 -7.47 -27.69 8.04
CA GLY A 47 -8.08 -27.99 6.74
C GLY A 47 -7.27 -27.55 5.51
N LEU A 48 -6.07 -27.00 5.68
CA LEU A 48 -5.24 -26.53 4.57
C LEU A 48 -4.93 -27.69 3.61
N ASP A 49 -5.30 -27.52 2.35
CA ASP A 49 -4.90 -28.36 1.23
C ASP A 49 -3.42 -28.18 0.93
N ILE A 50 -2.67 -29.28 1.05
CA ILE A 50 -1.21 -29.40 1.01
C ILE A 50 -0.82 -30.27 -0.17
N ASP A 51 0.07 -29.76 -1.01
CA ASP A 51 0.87 -30.56 -1.93
C ASP A 51 2.04 -31.17 -1.15
N TRP A 52 2.05 -32.49 -0.98
CA TRP A 52 3.08 -33.17 -0.21
C TRP A 52 4.44 -33.17 -0.91
N ALA A 53 4.48 -33.01 -2.24
CA ALA A 53 5.73 -32.88 -2.97
C ALA A 53 6.42 -31.55 -2.66
N ASP A 54 5.67 -30.48 -2.41
CA ASP A 54 6.25 -29.20 -1.99
C ASP A 54 6.94 -29.33 -0.62
N ILE A 55 6.34 -30.08 0.32
CA ILE A 55 6.89 -30.33 1.67
C ILE A 55 8.11 -31.25 1.60
N VAL A 56 7.94 -32.47 1.10
CA VAL A 56 8.97 -33.53 1.17
C VAL A 56 10.22 -33.18 0.34
N GLN A 57 10.08 -32.38 -0.72
CA GLN A 57 11.21 -31.97 -1.56
C GLN A 57 11.86 -30.65 -1.12
N GLY A 58 11.47 -30.08 0.04
CA GLY A 58 11.98 -28.79 0.50
C GLY A 58 11.68 -27.64 -0.47
N ARG A 59 10.59 -27.73 -1.25
CA ARG A 59 10.18 -26.69 -2.22
C ARG A 59 9.28 -25.63 -1.60
N LEU A 60 8.84 -25.82 -0.34
CA LEU A 60 8.29 -24.82 0.58
C LEU A 60 9.22 -23.60 0.75
N GLY A 61 9.33 -22.77 -0.28
CA GLY A 61 10.30 -21.67 -0.29
C GLY A 61 10.70 -21.15 -1.67
N GLN A 62 10.36 -21.86 -2.77
CA GLN A 62 10.61 -21.36 -4.13
C GLN A 62 9.65 -20.21 -4.51
N MET A 63 9.89 -19.04 -3.94
CA MET A 63 9.18 -17.81 -4.25
C MET A 63 9.39 -17.40 -5.71
N PRO A 64 8.43 -16.69 -6.33
CA PRO A 64 8.63 -16.11 -7.65
C PRO A 64 9.86 -15.18 -7.67
N ARG A 65 10.71 -15.27 -8.69
CA ARG A 65 11.95 -14.47 -8.81
C ARG A 65 11.75 -12.95 -8.76
N TRP A 66 10.54 -12.47 -9.06
CA TRP A 66 10.15 -11.06 -8.99
C TRP A 66 9.72 -10.60 -7.60
N TYR A 67 9.49 -11.52 -6.65
CA TYR A 67 8.96 -11.23 -5.32
C TYR A 67 10.07 -10.78 -4.36
N VAL A 68 9.78 -9.78 -3.53
CA VAL A 68 10.80 -9.10 -2.72
C VAL A 68 11.43 -9.97 -1.64
N GLU A 69 10.71 -10.97 -1.11
CA GLU A 69 11.23 -11.87 -0.08
C GLU A 69 12.19 -12.94 -0.61
N ASN A 70 12.29 -13.13 -1.94
CA ASN A 70 13.14 -14.12 -2.61
C ASN A 70 14.66 -13.83 -2.51
N GLY A 71 15.08 -12.98 -1.57
CA GLY A 71 16.45 -12.93 -1.02
C GLY A 71 17.60 -12.82 -2.02
N GLY A 72 17.95 -11.61 -2.46
CA GLY A 72 19.19 -11.38 -3.20
C GLY A 72 19.56 -9.91 -3.30
N LEU A 73 20.75 -9.61 -3.83
CA LEU A 73 21.32 -8.26 -3.99
C LEU A 73 20.48 -7.28 -4.87
N ARG A 74 19.33 -7.73 -5.39
CA ARG A 74 18.46 -6.98 -6.31
C ARG A 74 17.17 -6.48 -5.63
N THR A 75 17.19 -6.28 -4.30
CA THR A 75 16.02 -5.89 -3.47
C THR A 75 15.24 -4.70 -4.03
N PHE A 76 15.91 -3.70 -4.59
CA PHE A 76 15.25 -2.55 -5.23
C PHE A 76 14.46 -2.96 -6.48
N VAL A 77 15.07 -3.76 -7.35
CA VAL A 77 14.44 -4.26 -8.59
C VAL A 77 13.28 -5.21 -8.27
N THR A 78 13.45 -6.13 -7.33
CA THR A 78 12.34 -7.01 -6.89
C THR A 78 11.26 -6.25 -6.14
N SER A 79 11.58 -5.13 -5.46
CA SER A 79 10.57 -4.24 -4.88
C SER A 79 9.72 -3.56 -5.96
N ILE A 80 10.34 -3.00 -7.01
CA ILE A 80 9.62 -2.42 -8.16
C ILE A 80 8.73 -3.48 -8.81
N TRP A 81 9.27 -4.68 -9.09
CA TRP A 81 8.45 -5.75 -9.68
C TRP A 81 7.34 -6.25 -8.76
N THR A 82 7.57 -6.36 -7.46
CA THR A 82 6.52 -6.72 -6.48
C THR A 82 5.41 -5.67 -6.47
N LEU A 83 5.76 -4.38 -6.49
CA LEU A 83 4.81 -3.27 -6.54
C LEU A 83 3.99 -3.29 -7.84
N LEU A 84 4.63 -3.42 -9.00
CA LEU A 84 3.95 -3.52 -10.30
C LEU A 84 3.03 -4.75 -10.39
N ASN A 85 3.48 -5.92 -9.93
CA ASN A 85 2.66 -7.13 -9.93
C ASN A 85 1.53 -7.06 -8.88
N SER A 86 1.66 -6.27 -7.82
CA SER A 86 0.61 -6.13 -6.79
C SER A 86 -0.68 -5.48 -7.30
N PHE A 87 -0.63 -4.71 -8.39
CA PHE A 87 -1.83 -4.21 -9.08
C PHE A 87 -2.67 -5.34 -9.67
N ALA A 88 -2.07 -6.46 -10.07
CA ALA A 88 -2.75 -7.64 -10.58
C ALA A 88 -3.29 -8.53 -9.44
N LEU A 89 -4.07 -7.93 -8.52
CA LEU A 89 -4.51 -8.48 -7.23
C LEU A 89 -4.76 -10.00 -7.23
N THR A 90 -5.69 -10.47 -8.06
CA THR A 90 -6.10 -11.89 -8.10
C THR A 90 -5.03 -12.82 -8.66
N TRP A 91 -4.16 -12.34 -9.54
CA TRP A 91 -3.03 -13.11 -10.06
C TRP A 91 -1.89 -13.16 -9.03
N PHE A 92 -1.60 -12.03 -8.39
CA PHE A 92 -0.57 -11.89 -7.36
C PHE A 92 -0.81 -12.85 -6.18
N TRP A 93 -2.00 -12.81 -5.59
CA TRP A 93 -2.35 -13.66 -4.44
C TRP A 93 -2.55 -15.14 -4.79
N ARG A 94 -2.63 -15.50 -6.08
CA ARG A 94 -2.56 -16.90 -6.53
C ARG A 94 -1.13 -17.40 -6.76
N ARG A 95 -0.14 -16.50 -6.82
CA ARG A 95 1.30 -16.83 -6.96
C ARG A 95 2.03 -16.83 -5.62
N ILE A 96 1.62 -16.00 -4.67
CA ILE A 96 2.16 -16.01 -3.32
C ILE A 96 1.36 -17.03 -2.49
N LYS A 97 1.97 -18.18 -2.19
CA LYS A 97 1.42 -19.24 -1.33
C LYS A 97 1.69 -18.95 0.16
N LEU A 98 0.89 -19.52 1.08
CA LEU A 98 1.14 -19.47 2.55
C LEU A 98 2.40 -20.24 2.94
N GLU A 99 2.67 -21.28 2.16
CA GLU A 99 3.82 -22.18 2.13
C GLU A 99 5.18 -21.45 2.08
N HIS A 100 5.23 -20.20 1.64
CA HIS A 100 6.47 -19.42 1.56
C HIS A 100 6.83 -18.78 2.91
N GLU A 101 8.01 -19.12 3.46
CA GLU A 101 8.60 -18.51 4.68
C GLU A 101 8.46 -16.98 4.69
N VAL A 102 8.04 -16.37 5.80
CA VAL A 102 7.86 -14.91 5.88
C VAL A 102 9.11 -14.20 6.39
N ARG A 103 9.73 -13.41 5.52
CA ARG A 103 10.97 -12.67 5.80
C ARG A 103 10.64 -11.19 6.03
N ILE A 104 10.43 -10.84 7.29
CA ILE A 104 10.01 -9.48 7.70
C ILE A 104 11.01 -8.39 7.28
N SER A 105 12.32 -8.65 7.35
CA SER A 105 13.33 -7.65 6.97
C SER A 105 13.19 -7.20 5.49
N PRO A 106 13.19 -8.09 4.47
CA PRO A 106 12.86 -7.72 3.09
C PRO A 106 11.52 -6.98 2.92
N LEU A 107 10.47 -7.36 3.66
CA LEU A 107 9.17 -6.69 3.62
C LEU A 107 9.23 -5.24 4.14
N MET A 108 10.00 -4.96 5.20
CA MET A 108 10.17 -3.59 5.68
C MET A 108 10.98 -2.72 4.69
N HIS A 109 12.01 -3.29 4.06
CA HIS A 109 12.75 -2.60 2.98
C HIS A 109 11.83 -2.31 1.78
N TYR A 110 10.98 -3.27 1.40
CA TYR A 110 9.97 -3.08 0.36
C TYR A 110 9.04 -1.90 0.65
N LEU A 111 8.53 -1.79 1.90
CA LEU A 111 7.65 -0.69 2.30
C LEU A 111 8.33 0.67 2.18
N VAL A 112 9.59 0.78 2.62
CA VAL A 112 10.39 2.02 2.50
C VAL A 112 10.63 2.36 1.03
N ILE A 113 11.01 1.38 0.21
CA ILE A 113 11.24 1.59 -1.24
C ILE A 113 9.95 2.01 -1.94
N ALA A 114 8.83 1.34 -1.66
CA ALA A 114 7.53 1.70 -2.22
C ALA A 114 7.07 3.11 -1.80
N HIS A 115 7.34 3.52 -0.55
CA HIS A 115 7.06 4.87 -0.07
C HIS A 115 7.90 5.93 -0.80
N VAL A 116 9.22 5.69 -0.96
CA VAL A 116 10.10 6.59 -1.75
C VAL A 116 9.64 6.67 -3.21
N LEU A 117 9.28 5.54 -3.84
CA LEU A 117 8.74 5.52 -5.20
C LEU A 117 7.41 6.27 -5.31
N ALA A 118 6.54 6.18 -4.30
CA ALA A 118 5.28 6.92 -4.24
C ALA A 118 5.51 8.45 -4.15
N LEU A 119 6.47 8.91 -3.33
CA LEU A 119 6.85 10.32 -3.25
C LEU A 119 7.43 10.85 -4.57
N VAL A 120 8.30 10.06 -5.22
CA VAL A 120 8.88 10.42 -6.53
C VAL A 120 7.79 10.48 -7.62
N ALA A 121 6.91 9.48 -7.67
CA ALA A 121 5.81 9.44 -8.64
C ALA A 121 4.78 10.56 -8.44
N SER A 122 4.46 10.88 -7.17
CA SER A 122 3.65 12.03 -6.77
C SER A 122 4.26 13.35 -7.24
N SER A 123 5.55 13.57 -6.95
CA SER A 123 6.28 14.78 -7.37
C SER A 123 6.31 14.93 -8.90
N ALA A 124 6.57 13.83 -9.63
CA ALA A 124 6.55 13.83 -11.09
C ALA A 124 5.15 14.11 -11.66
N MET A 125 4.10 13.54 -11.08
CA MET A 125 2.71 13.77 -11.48
C MET A 125 2.32 15.25 -11.28
N CYS A 126 2.64 15.85 -10.14
CA CYS A 126 2.44 17.28 -9.90
C CYS A 126 3.11 18.15 -10.99
N GLY A 127 4.38 17.87 -11.31
CA GLY A 127 5.12 18.59 -12.35
C GLY A 127 4.52 18.44 -13.75
N ILE A 128 4.07 17.23 -14.11
CA ILE A 128 3.39 16.95 -15.39
C ILE A 128 2.07 17.73 -15.49
N VAL A 129 1.22 17.66 -14.48
CA VAL A 129 -0.10 18.33 -14.50
C VAL A 129 0.06 19.85 -14.52
N ALA A 130 0.95 20.42 -13.70
CA ALA A 130 1.24 21.86 -13.72
C ALA A 130 1.77 22.33 -15.09
N THR A 131 2.67 21.57 -15.71
CA THR A 131 3.18 21.86 -17.06
C THR A 131 2.08 21.76 -18.13
N ALA A 132 1.19 20.78 -18.03
CA ALA A 132 0.07 20.61 -18.95
C ALA A 132 -0.95 21.76 -18.82
N GLY A 133 -1.29 22.16 -17.59
CA GLY A 133 -2.14 23.33 -17.32
C GLY A 133 -1.55 24.62 -17.90
N ALA A 134 -0.26 24.88 -17.64
CA ALA A 134 0.43 26.05 -18.20
C ALA A 134 0.42 26.08 -19.74
N ARG A 135 0.60 24.93 -20.40
CA ARG A 135 0.52 24.81 -21.87
C ARG A 135 -0.88 25.05 -22.42
N ALA A 136 -1.91 24.51 -21.77
CA ALA A 136 -3.31 24.69 -22.19
C ALA A 136 -3.75 26.16 -22.12
N LEU A 137 -3.19 26.91 -21.16
CA LEU A 137 -3.55 28.31 -20.92
C LEU A 137 -2.88 29.32 -21.82
N ASN A 138 -1.67 29.03 -22.32
CA ASN A 138 -0.94 29.98 -23.14
C ASN A 138 -0.22 29.30 -24.32
N PRO A 139 -0.97 28.84 -25.34
CA PRO A 139 -0.40 28.26 -26.55
C PRO A 139 0.53 29.23 -27.31
N TYR A 140 0.39 30.54 -27.09
CA TYR A 140 1.20 31.55 -27.76
C TYR A 140 2.59 31.77 -27.14
N THR A 141 2.77 31.55 -25.83
CA THR A 141 4.10 31.70 -25.20
C THR A 141 5.11 30.62 -25.54
N PHE A 142 4.69 29.47 -26.08
CA PHE A 142 5.57 28.31 -26.29
C PHE A 142 6.07 28.13 -27.74
N LEU A 143 5.67 29.01 -28.67
CA LEU A 143 6.25 29.08 -30.03
C LEU A 143 7.55 29.91 -30.09
N GLY A 144 7.89 30.63 -29.02
CA GLY A 144 9.24 31.16 -28.83
C GLY A 144 10.21 30.05 -28.42
N PRO A 145 11.49 30.09 -28.82
CA PRO A 145 12.48 29.10 -28.39
C PRO A 145 12.53 29.06 -26.86
N ILE A 146 12.33 27.87 -26.28
CA ILE A 146 12.28 27.67 -24.83
C ILE A 146 13.61 28.13 -24.26
N SER A 147 13.64 29.32 -23.64
CA SER A 147 14.91 29.88 -23.22
C SER A 147 15.50 29.03 -22.09
N PRO A 148 16.83 28.88 -22.03
CA PRO A 148 17.49 28.28 -20.87
C PRO A 148 17.11 28.99 -19.55
N ALA A 149 16.68 30.25 -19.60
CA ALA A 149 16.14 30.96 -18.45
C ALA A 149 14.76 30.44 -17.99
N PHE A 150 13.88 29.97 -18.90
CA PHE A 150 12.67 29.25 -18.50
C PHE A 150 13.02 27.93 -17.84
N PHE A 151 13.97 27.17 -18.39
CA PHE A 151 14.47 25.94 -17.76
C PHE A 151 15.31 26.19 -16.50
N ALA A 152 15.87 27.37 -16.27
CA ALA A 152 16.54 27.72 -15.01
C ALA A 152 15.52 28.16 -13.95
N LYS A 153 14.46 28.87 -14.36
CA LYS A 153 13.40 29.34 -13.44
C LYS A 153 12.40 28.23 -13.08
N ALA A 154 12.11 27.32 -14.01
CA ALA A 154 11.43 26.06 -13.74
C ALA A 154 12.41 24.96 -13.26
N GLY A 155 13.72 25.16 -13.42
CA GLY A 155 14.82 24.27 -13.01
C GLY A 155 15.19 24.38 -11.54
N GLY A 156 15.21 25.61 -10.99
CA GLY A 156 15.13 25.83 -9.54
C GLY A 156 13.92 25.09 -8.97
N GLY A 157 12.82 25.06 -9.74
CA GLY A 157 11.65 24.19 -9.60
C GLY A 157 11.89 22.67 -9.51
N TRP A 158 13.13 22.14 -9.64
CA TRP A 158 13.50 20.73 -9.44
C TRP A 158 14.40 20.49 -8.21
N GLU A 159 15.08 21.53 -7.71
CA GLU A 159 15.54 21.52 -6.32
C GLU A 159 14.36 21.79 -5.38
N GLU A 160 13.37 22.57 -5.85
CA GLU A 160 12.15 22.95 -5.14
C GLU A 160 11.04 21.89 -4.95
N PRO A 161 10.89 20.72 -5.61
CA PRO A 161 9.86 19.75 -5.25
C PRO A 161 10.24 19.05 -3.94
N VAL A 162 11.49 18.62 -3.84
CA VAL A 162 12.04 17.99 -2.64
C VAL A 162 12.32 19.04 -1.58
N SER A 163 12.88 20.20 -1.94
CA SER A 163 13.09 21.28 -0.97
C SER A 163 11.84 22.07 -0.63
N HIS A 164 10.73 22.07 -1.39
CA HIS A 164 9.42 22.52 -0.90
C HIS A 164 8.78 21.44 -0.05
N ALA A 165 8.81 20.15 -0.41
CA ALA A 165 8.34 19.10 0.50
C ALA A 165 9.03 19.15 1.88
N PHE A 166 10.32 19.54 1.92
CA PHE A 166 11.03 19.83 3.18
C PHE A 166 10.84 21.27 3.71
N HIS A 167 10.82 22.32 2.89
CA HIS A 167 10.65 23.72 3.35
C HIS A 167 9.21 24.04 3.78
N TYR A 168 8.19 23.34 3.28
CA TYR A 168 6.83 23.40 3.83
C TYR A 168 6.78 22.93 5.29
N HIS A 169 7.76 22.15 5.76
CA HIS A 169 7.91 21.83 7.17
C HIS A 169 8.97 22.67 7.90
N VAL A 170 10.06 23.10 7.23
CA VAL A 170 11.21 23.74 7.90
C VAL A 170 11.19 25.28 7.82
N LYS A 171 10.49 25.89 6.86
CA LYS A 171 10.52 27.36 6.62
C LYS A 171 9.20 28.10 6.95
N MET A 172 8.21 27.41 7.53
CA MET A 172 6.98 28.03 8.05
C MET A 172 7.20 28.77 9.39
N ARG A 173 8.02 29.84 9.38
CA ARG A 173 8.17 30.71 10.56
C ARG A 173 8.54 32.17 10.28
N GLY A 174 8.58 32.59 9.01
CA GLY A 174 9.06 33.90 8.59
C GLY A 174 8.10 34.63 7.64
N GLU A 175 8.45 34.67 6.35
CA GLU A 175 8.06 35.79 5.49
C GLU A 175 7.35 35.39 4.18
N PHE A 176 7.03 34.09 3.99
CA PHE A 176 6.37 33.60 2.75
C PHE A 176 4.85 33.48 2.85
N PHE A 177 4.24 33.91 3.96
CA PHE A 177 2.80 33.81 4.20
C PHE A 177 1.97 34.87 3.45
N ASP A 178 2.58 35.95 2.97
CA ASP A 178 1.86 37.11 2.41
C ASP A 178 1.66 37.06 0.88
N LEU A 179 2.36 36.16 0.16
CA LEU A 179 2.42 36.19 -1.32
C LEU A 179 1.67 35.04 -2.02
N LEU A 180 1.21 34.02 -1.30
CA LEU A 180 0.35 32.97 -1.84
C LEU A 180 -0.69 32.56 -0.79
N PRO A 181 -2.00 32.53 -1.11
CA PRO A 181 -3.06 32.15 -0.19
C PRO A 181 -3.15 30.61 -0.04
N VAL A 182 -2.02 29.95 0.22
CA VAL A 182 -2.01 28.53 0.61
C VAL A 182 -2.62 28.36 2.00
N THR A 183 -2.52 29.39 2.85
CA THR A 183 -3.24 29.48 4.13
C THR A 183 -4.74 29.38 3.97
N THR A 184 -5.37 29.98 2.95
CA THR A 184 -6.83 29.88 2.80
C THR A 184 -7.26 28.47 2.37
N TYR A 185 -6.43 27.78 1.57
CA TYR A 185 -6.66 26.38 1.17
C TYR A 185 -6.60 25.39 2.35
N PHE A 186 -5.83 25.69 3.40
CA PHE A 186 -5.81 24.93 4.65
C PHE A 186 -6.72 25.52 5.75
N ALA A 187 -7.17 26.77 5.63
CA ALA A 187 -8.10 27.38 6.56
C ALA A 187 -9.55 26.93 6.33
N ASP A 188 -9.93 26.58 5.09
CA ASP A 188 -11.26 26.05 4.79
C ASP A 188 -11.33 24.52 5.04
N PRO A 189 -12.06 24.06 6.07
CA PRO A 189 -12.21 22.64 6.39
C PRO A 189 -12.84 21.85 5.24
N ILE A 190 -13.71 22.48 4.43
CA ILE A 190 -14.42 21.83 3.33
C ILE A 190 -13.43 21.31 2.28
N VAL A 191 -12.28 21.97 2.13
CA VAL A 191 -11.28 21.64 1.10
C VAL A 191 -10.33 20.52 1.56
N TRP A 192 -9.84 20.56 2.80
CA TRP A 192 -8.84 19.60 3.30
C TRP A 192 -9.42 18.39 4.05
N LEU A 193 -10.58 18.50 4.69
CA LEU A 193 -11.21 17.37 5.41
C LEU A 193 -11.46 16.16 4.47
N PRO A 194 -11.93 16.33 3.21
CA PRO A 194 -12.05 15.21 2.27
C PRO A 194 -10.69 14.58 1.94
N SER A 195 -9.63 15.38 1.80
CA SER A 195 -8.26 14.86 1.59
C SER A 195 -7.81 14.00 2.76
N LEU A 196 -8.11 14.44 3.99
CA LEU A 196 -7.72 13.75 5.22
C LEU A 196 -8.55 12.47 5.43
N VAL A 197 -9.85 12.48 5.09
CA VAL A 197 -10.69 11.27 5.05
C VAL A 197 -10.16 10.25 4.04
N LEU A 198 -9.82 10.67 2.81
CA LEU A 198 -9.20 9.76 1.83
C LEU A 198 -7.90 9.17 2.38
N TYR A 199 -6.99 10.02 2.89
CA TYR A 199 -5.72 9.57 3.45
C TYR A 199 -5.90 8.62 4.65
N ALA A 200 -6.89 8.90 5.51
CA ALA A 200 -7.30 8.01 6.58
C ALA A 200 -7.77 6.66 6.02
N ILE A 201 -8.63 6.60 5.00
CA ILE A 201 -9.03 5.33 4.37
C ILE A 201 -7.80 4.58 3.82
N PHE A 202 -6.86 5.26 3.17
CA PHE A 202 -5.66 4.64 2.61
C PHE A 202 -4.66 4.09 3.65
N VAL A 203 -4.54 4.72 4.81
CA VAL A 203 -3.58 4.32 5.86
C VAL A 203 -4.24 3.47 6.93
N VAL A 204 -5.40 3.90 7.44
CA VAL A 204 -6.14 3.24 8.51
C VAL A 204 -6.78 1.94 8.02
N ALA A 205 -7.35 1.86 6.82
CA ALA A 205 -8.00 0.61 6.38
C ALA A 205 -7.02 -0.56 6.26
N PRO A 206 -5.85 -0.46 5.58
CA PRO A 206 -4.88 -1.56 5.56
C PRO A 206 -4.33 -1.93 6.95
N LEU A 207 -4.18 -0.97 7.87
CA LEU A 207 -3.69 -1.21 9.22
C LEU A 207 -4.74 -1.82 10.17
N THR A 208 -6.02 -1.49 9.99
CA THR A 208 -7.12 -2.00 10.84
C THR A 208 -7.67 -3.34 10.37
N MET A 209 -7.60 -3.65 9.07
CA MET A 209 -8.07 -4.94 8.54
C MET A 209 -7.49 -6.18 9.26
N PRO A 210 -6.17 -6.25 9.58
CA PRO A 210 -5.61 -7.33 10.41
C PRO A 210 -6.25 -7.41 11.80
N LEU A 211 -6.42 -6.28 12.49
CA LEU A 211 -7.06 -6.21 13.81
C LEU A 211 -8.49 -6.74 13.76
N MET A 212 -9.20 -6.45 12.67
CA MET A 212 -10.58 -6.90 12.48
C MET A 212 -10.67 -8.39 12.18
N TYR A 213 -9.65 -9.03 11.57
CA TYR A 213 -9.57 -10.50 11.53
C TYR A 213 -9.48 -11.10 12.95
N PHE A 214 -8.82 -10.44 13.91
CA PHE A 214 -8.82 -10.89 15.31
C PHE A 214 -10.17 -10.76 16.01
N LEU A 215 -11.00 -9.79 15.63
CA LEU A 215 -12.36 -9.64 16.17
C LEU A 215 -13.30 -10.76 15.73
N PHE A 216 -13.06 -11.39 14.57
CA PHE A 216 -13.70 -12.65 14.20
C PHE A 216 -12.97 -13.83 14.84
N SER A 217 -12.94 -13.87 16.18
CA SER A 217 -12.27 -14.89 16.99
C SER A 217 -12.60 -16.32 16.56
N ASP A 218 -13.87 -16.57 16.24
CA ASP A 218 -14.35 -17.90 15.82
C ASP A 218 -13.74 -18.30 14.47
N SER A 219 -13.48 -17.33 13.59
CA SER A 219 -12.81 -17.58 12.31
C SER A 219 -11.30 -17.80 12.45
N LEU A 220 -10.63 -17.18 13.44
CA LEU A 220 -9.21 -17.41 13.71
C LEU A 220 -8.94 -18.65 14.55
N GLY A 221 -9.82 -18.99 15.50
CA GLY A 221 -9.74 -20.26 16.24
C GLY A 221 -9.85 -21.46 15.30
N LEU A 222 -10.73 -21.38 14.29
CA LEU A 222 -10.89 -22.39 13.25
C LEU A 222 -9.77 -22.36 12.18
N SER A 223 -9.30 -21.17 11.76
CA SER A 223 -8.29 -21.10 10.68
C SER A 223 -6.83 -21.15 11.14
N ARG A 224 -6.57 -20.88 12.43
CA ARG A 224 -5.25 -20.87 13.10
C ARG A 224 -4.14 -20.16 12.32
N ILE A 225 -4.47 -19.06 11.62
CA ILE A 225 -3.51 -18.34 10.78
C ILE A 225 -2.48 -17.60 11.66
N ARG A 226 -1.19 -17.87 11.45
CA ARG A 226 -0.08 -17.13 12.08
C ARG A 226 -0.13 -15.63 11.72
N LEU A 227 -0.03 -14.75 12.72
CA LEU A 227 -0.02 -13.27 12.58
C LEU A 227 0.96 -12.78 11.49
N VAL A 228 2.08 -13.48 11.31
CA VAL A 228 3.13 -13.14 10.32
C VAL A 228 2.60 -13.08 8.87
N HIS A 229 1.59 -13.91 8.54
CA HIS A 229 0.94 -13.90 7.22
C HIS A 229 0.00 -12.70 7.04
N LEU A 230 -0.71 -12.31 8.11
CA LEU A 230 -1.50 -11.08 8.12
C LEU A 230 -0.57 -9.86 7.97
N LEU A 231 0.56 -9.82 8.69
CA LEU A 231 1.55 -8.76 8.58
C LEU A 231 2.13 -8.64 7.16
N ARG A 232 2.48 -9.75 6.50
CA ARG A 232 2.87 -9.75 5.07
C ARG A 232 1.80 -9.10 4.19
N ALA A 233 0.54 -9.50 4.35
CA ALA A 233 -0.58 -8.92 3.62
C ALA A 233 -0.83 -7.44 3.97
N THR A 234 -0.59 -7.01 5.21
CA THR A 234 -0.63 -5.60 5.60
C THR A 234 0.43 -4.79 4.86
N VAL A 235 1.70 -5.21 4.95
CA VAL A 235 2.83 -4.46 4.38
C VAL A 235 2.70 -4.32 2.87
N ILE A 236 2.28 -5.38 2.17
CA ILE A 236 2.05 -5.35 0.72
C ILE A 236 0.90 -4.41 0.37
N GLY A 237 -0.18 -4.41 1.17
CA GLY A 237 -1.35 -3.58 0.96
C GLY A 237 -1.07 -2.10 1.22
N SER A 238 -0.42 -1.80 2.34
CA SER A 238 0.03 -0.45 2.68
C SER A 238 0.93 0.15 1.60
N ALA A 239 1.88 -0.61 1.04
CA ALA A 239 2.72 -0.13 -0.06
C ALA A 239 1.93 0.26 -1.31
N LEU A 240 0.99 -0.60 -1.75
CA LEU A 240 0.13 -0.34 -2.91
C LEU A 240 -0.83 0.85 -2.66
N MET A 241 -1.44 0.89 -1.48
CA MET A 241 -2.39 1.94 -1.09
C MET A 241 -1.71 3.29 -0.88
N LEU A 242 -0.49 3.32 -0.35
CA LEU A 242 0.34 4.53 -0.27
C LEU A 242 0.64 5.08 -1.67
N LEU A 243 1.04 4.24 -2.63
CA LEU A 243 1.26 4.67 -4.01
C LEU A 243 -0.01 5.26 -4.65
N LEU A 244 -1.14 4.56 -4.53
CA LEU A 244 -2.43 5.02 -5.04
C LEU A 244 -2.86 6.36 -4.40
N SER A 245 -2.71 6.50 -3.08
CA SER A 245 -3.05 7.73 -2.35
C SER A 245 -2.22 8.93 -2.80
N GLN A 246 -0.92 8.72 -2.99
CA GLN A 246 0.03 9.76 -3.38
C GLN A 246 -0.21 10.21 -4.82
N LEU A 247 -0.51 9.28 -5.73
CA LEU A 247 -0.86 9.60 -7.12
C LEU A 247 -2.19 10.37 -7.23
N LEU A 248 -3.21 9.98 -6.46
CA LEU A 248 -4.51 10.68 -6.44
C LEU A 248 -4.41 12.07 -5.80
N LEU A 249 -3.62 12.21 -4.72
CA LEU A 249 -3.33 13.50 -4.11
C LEU A 249 -2.57 14.42 -5.08
N ALA A 250 -1.52 13.92 -5.73
CA ALA A 250 -0.75 14.67 -6.72
C ALA A 250 -1.61 15.13 -7.90
N PHE A 251 -2.47 14.25 -8.42
CA PHE A 251 -3.41 14.58 -9.49
C PHE A 251 -4.39 15.69 -9.08
N ARG A 252 -4.98 15.59 -7.88
CA ARG A 252 -5.90 16.62 -7.35
C ARG A 252 -5.21 17.96 -7.10
N LEU A 253 -4.01 17.95 -6.52
CA LEU A 253 -3.20 19.17 -6.31
C LEU A 253 -2.80 19.81 -7.63
N GLY A 254 -2.38 19.01 -8.61
CA GLY A 254 -2.06 19.47 -9.96
C GLY A 254 -3.24 20.14 -10.66
N ILE A 255 -4.45 19.56 -10.55
CA ILE A 255 -5.67 20.18 -11.11
C ILE A 255 -6.04 21.46 -10.36
N SER A 256 -5.98 21.48 -9.03
CA SER A 256 -6.23 22.68 -8.21
C SER A 256 -5.25 23.81 -8.55
N HIS A 257 -3.98 23.51 -8.72
CA HIS A 257 -2.97 24.48 -9.14
C HIS A 257 -3.25 24.99 -10.57
N SER A 258 -3.58 24.07 -11.49
CA SER A 258 -3.92 24.43 -12.87
C SER A 258 -5.14 25.34 -12.94
N SER A 259 -6.19 25.08 -12.15
CA SER A 259 -7.40 25.93 -12.14
C SER A 259 -7.16 27.32 -11.54
N MET A 260 -6.27 27.45 -10.55
CA MET A 260 -5.82 28.76 -10.07
C MET A 260 -5.10 29.56 -11.17
N MET A 261 -4.28 28.91 -11.99
CA MET A 261 -3.54 29.56 -13.08
C MET A 261 -4.44 29.97 -14.27
N VAL A 262 -5.62 29.35 -14.44
CA VAL A 262 -6.64 29.78 -15.43
C VAL A 262 -7.18 31.18 -15.12
N GLY A 263 -7.14 31.58 -13.83
CA GLY A 263 -7.80 32.77 -13.32
C GLY A 263 -9.33 32.64 -13.30
N ASP A 264 -9.99 33.59 -12.63
CA ASP A 264 -11.45 33.55 -12.38
C ASP A 264 -12.34 33.67 -13.63
N ARG A 265 -11.78 33.67 -14.85
CA ARG A 265 -12.54 33.61 -16.11
C ARG A 265 -13.39 32.34 -16.21
N TYR A 266 -12.89 31.25 -15.64
CA TYR A 266 -13.64 30.01 -15.47
C TYR A 266 -14.00 29.86 -14.00
N ARG A 267 -15.03 30.60 -13.60
CA ARG A 267 -15.65 30.60 -12.27
C ARG A 267 -16.48 29.33 -12.01
N TRP A 268 -15.92 28.17 -12.38
CA TRP A 268 -16.31 26.90 -11.78
C TRP A 268 -16.11 27.07 -10.29
N ASP A 269 -17.12 26.76 -9.48
CA ASP A 269 -16.94 26.90 -8.05
C ASP A 269 -15.83 25.92 -7.63
N LYS A 270 -14.78 26.45 -6.99
CA LYS A 270 -13.53 25.69 -6.78
C LYS A 270 -13.76 24.50 -5.84
N SER A 271 -14.83 24.59 -5.05
CA SER A 271 -15.49 23.53 -4.29
C SER A 271 -15.95 22.35 -5.17
N GLU A 272 -16.70 22.58 -6.24
CA GLU A 272 -17.32 21.55 -7.09
C GLU A 272 -16.29 20.67 -7.80
N LEU A 273 -15.27 21.28 -8.43
CA LEU A 273 -14.21 20.52 -9.10
C LEU A 273 -13.36 19.73 -8.08
N GLY A 274 -13.12 20.30 -6.91
CA GLY A 274 -12.43 19.64 -5.81
C GLY A 274 -13.22 18.46 -5.23
N ALA A 275 -14.54 18.62 -5.08
CA ALA A 275 -15.46 17.59 -4.61
C ALA A 275 -15.60 16.44 -5.62
N GLY A 276 -15.83 16.73 -6.90
CA GLY A 276 -15.95 15.69 -7.94
C GLY A 276 -14.69 14.83 -8.07
N LEU A 277 -13.50 15.41 -7.92
CA LEU A 277 -12.24 14.64 -7.89
C LEU A 277 -12.09 13.78 -6.62
N PHE A 278 -12.58 14.24 -5.48
CA PHE A 278 -12.64 13.45 -4.25
C PHE A 278 -13.63 12.27 -4.39
N GLU A 279 -14.80 12.50 -4.99
CA GLU A 279 -15.79 11.45 -5.28
C GLU A 279 -15.24 10.40 -6.24
N ILE A 280 -14.61 10.80 -7.34
CA ILE A 280 -13.92 9.89 -8.27
C ILE A 280 -12.83 9.09 -7.52
N GLY A 281 -12.08 9.76 -6.63
CA GLY A 281 -11.13 9.12 -5.73
C GLY A 281 -11.77 8.01 -4.91
N LEU A 282 -12.87 8.30 -4.20
CA LEU A 282 -13.61 7.29 -3.44
C LEU A 282 -14.11 6.14 -4.32
N ILE A 283 -14.72 6.44 -5.48
CA ILE A 283 -15.27 5.46 -6.42
C ILE A 283 -14.21 4.46 -6.92
N ILE A 284 -12.95 4.88 -7.06
CA ILE A 284 -11.85 4.00 -7.47
C ILE A 284 -11.23 3.28 -6.26
N VAL A 285 -11.00 4.00 -5.16
CA VAL A 285 -10.21 3.53 -4.02
C VAL A 285 -10.98 2.53 -3.15
N VAL A 286 -12.26 2.80 -2.90
CA VAL A 286 -13.10 1.92 -2.08
C VAL A 286 -13.18 0.51 -2.68
N PRO A 287 -13.50 0.33 -3.98
CA PRO A 287 -13.37 -0.97 -4.64
C PRO A 287 -11.94 -1.53 -4.64
N ALA A 288 -10.90 -0.71 -4.82
CA ALA A 288 -9.52 -1.21 -4.82
C ALA A 288 -9.11 -1.83 -3.46
N VAL A 289 -9.47 -1.18 -2.34
CA VAL A 289 -9.25 -1.72 -0.98
C VAL A 289 -10.09 -2.98 -0.73
N LEU A 290 -11.36 -2.97 -1.14
CA LEU A 290 -12.25 -4.15 -1.03
C LEU A 290 -11.73 -5.34 -1.84
N LEU A 291 -11.38 -5.12 -3.11
CA LEU A 291 -10.82 -6.15 -4.00
C LEU A 291 -9.48 -6.67 -3.48
N TYR A 292 -8.64 -5.81 -2.92
CA TYR A 292 -7.37 -6.22 -2.30
C TYR A 292 -7.61 -7.21 -1.15
N TRP A 293 -8.42 -6.83 -0.15
CA TRP A 293 -8.67 -7.68 1.01
C TRP A 293 -9.52 -8.92 0.71
N TRP A 294 -10.45 -8.82 -0.25
CA TRP A 294 -11.14 -9.98 -0.79
C TRP A 294 -10.17 -10.95 -1.48
N SER A 295 -9.20 -10.44 -2.24
CA SER A 295 -8.21 -11.26 -2.94
C SER A 295 -7.24 -11.95 -1.96
N VAL A 296 -6.77 -11.22 -0.95
CA VAL A 296 -6.01 -11.79 0.19
C VAL A 296 -6.82 -12.89 0.87
N GLY A 297 -8.07 -12.62 1.27
CA GLY A 297 -8.90 -13.63 1.94
C GLY A 297 -9.18 -14.87 1.08
N ARG A 298 -9.42 -14.70 -0.22
CA ARG A 298 -9.85 -15.78 -1.13
C ARG A 298 -8.71 -16.66 -1.63
N PHE A 299 -7.60 -16.04 -2.03
CA PHE A 299 -6.51 -16.74 -2.73
C PHE A 299 -5.30 -16.99 -1.83
N TYR A 300 -4.98 -16.06 -0.93
CA TYR A 300 -3.85 -16.21 0.00
C TYR A 300 -4.26 -16.98 1.26
N LEU A 301 -5.22 -16.45 2.03
CA LEU A 301 -5.64 -17.03 3.31
C LEU A 301 -6.61 -18.22 3.18
N ARG A 302 -7.10 -18.48 1.96
CA ARG A 302 -8.04 -19.55 1.58
C ARG A 302 -9.24 -19.67 2.54
N PHE A 303 -9.99 -18.60 2.75
CA PHE A 303 -11.30 -18.67 3.42
C PHE A 303 -12.43 -18.96 2.40
N ASP A 304 -13.45 -19.71 2.82
CA ASP A 304 -14.61 -20.02 1.96
C ASP A 304 -15.59 -18.85 1.84
N ARG A 305 -15.78 -18.10 2.94
CA ARG A 305 -16.76 -17.01 3.04
C ARG A 305 -16.08 -15.66 3.28
N VAL A 306 -15.30 -15.21 2.31
CA VAL A 306 -14.51 -13.96 2.40
C VAL A 306 -15.37 -12.70 2.36
N VAL A 307 -16.45 -12.71 1.57
CA VAL A 307 -17.21 -11.49 1.21
C VAL A 307 -17.82 -10.80 2.42
N ILE A 308 -18.50 -11.53 3.30
CA ILE A 308 -19.17 -10.95 4.48
C ILE A 308 -18.15 -10.31 5.44
N PRO A 309 -17.07 -11.00 5.87
CA PRO A 309 -15.98 -10.36 6.59
C PRO A 309 -15.46 -9.12 5.87
N THR A 310 -15.01 -9.21 4.61
CA THR A 310 -14.41 -8.06 3.89
C THR A 310 -15.34 -6.83 3.87
N LEU A 311 -16.64 -7.01 3.67
CA LEU A 311 -17.61 -5.91 3.71
C LEU A 311 -17.76 -5.32 5.12
N LEU A 312 -17.83 -6.15 6.16
CA LEU A 312 -17.88 -5.70 7.56
C LEU A 312 -16.58 -5.01 7.99
N LEU A 313 -15.41 -5.54 7.61
CA LEU A 313 -14.10 -4.90 7.86
C LEU A 313 -14.04 -3.54 7.20
N PHE A 314 -14.51 -3.44 5.94
CA PHE A 314 -14.50 -2.21 5.19
C PHE A 314 -15.46 -1.16 5.77
N ALA A 315 -16.67 -1.57 6.19
CA ALA A 315 -17.60 -0.69 6.91
C ALA A 315 -16.98 -0.16 8.21
N GLY A 316 -16.38 -1.03 9.03
CA GLY A 316 -15.69 -0.63 10.26
C GLY A 316 -14.51 0.32 10.02
N ALA A 317 -13.65 -0.01 9.04
CA ALA A 317 -12.53 0.85 8.65
C ALA A 317 -12.99 2.21 8.09
N THR A 318 -14.10 2.25 7.36
CA THR A 318 -14.71 3.48 6.85
C THR A 318 -15.22 4.34 8.01
N ILE A 319 -15.99 3.76 8.94
CA ILE A 319 -16.48 4.46 10.15
C ILE A 319 -15.31 5.06 10.94
N LEU A 320 -14.23 4.29 11.17
CA LEU A 320 -13.01 4.78 11.83
C LEU A 320 -12.35 5.93 11.04
N SER A 321 -12.29 5.82 9.72
CA SER A 321 -11.68 6.82 8.83
C SER A 321 -12.49 8.12 8.72
N PHE A 322 -13.80 8.10 9.01
CA PHE A 322 -14.61 9.32 9.18
C PHE A 322 -14.58 9.85 10.61
N SER A 323 -14.49 8.98 11.62
CA SER A 323 -14.50 9.36 13.03
C SER A 323 -13.23 10.10 13.45
N VAL A 324 -12.04 9.69 12.96
CA VAL A 324 -10.78 10.34 13.31
C VAL A 324 -10.69 11.80 12.80
N PRO A 325 -10.96 12.11 11.52
CA PRO A 325 -10.99 13.50 11.03
C PRO A 325 -12.06 14.35 11.72
N ALA A 326 -13.24 13.79 12.00
CA ALA A 326 -14.30 14.50 12.72
C ALA A 326 -13.88 14.84 14.15
N LEU A 327 -13.29 13.90 14.89
CA LEU A 327 -12.77 14.14 16.24
C LEU A 327 -11.67 15.21 16.25
N VAL A 328 -10.73 15.14 15.30
CA VAL A 328 -9.69 16.17 15.12
C VAL A 328 -10.32 17.53 14.86
N PHE A 329 -11.30 17.61 13.95
CA PHE A 329 -12.02 18.86 13.66
C PHE A 329 -12.73 19.43 14.90
N PHE A 330 -13.42 18.60 15.70
CA PHE A 330 -14.06 19.04 16.94
C PHE A 330 -13.06 19.55 17.98
N ILE A 331 -11.91 18.90 18.13
CA ILE A 331 -10.86 19.33 19.07
C ILE A 331 -10.29 20.70 18.70
N PHE A 332 -10.04 20.96 17.41
CA PHE A 332 -9.46 22.22 16.94
C PHE A 332 -10.48 23.35 16.70
N SER A 333 -11.79 23.04 16.65
CA SER A 333 -12.86 24.03 16.44
C SER A 333 -13.55 24.49 17.74
N ALA A 334 -13.15 23.95 18.89
CA ALA A 334 -13.67 24.40 20.18
C ALA A 334 -13.19 25.84 20.46
N PRO A 335 -14.10 26.80 20.79
CA PRO A 335 -13.69 28.14 21.15
C PRO A 335 -12.87 28.11 22.46
N SER A 336 -11.71 28.78 22.43
CA SER A 336 -10.75 28.90 23.53
C SER A 336 -11.20 29.85 24.63
#